data_AF-A0A351DQX2-F1
#
_entry.id   AF-A0A351DQX2-F1
#
_cell.length_a   1.000
_cell.length_b   1.000
_cell.length_c   1.000
_cell.angle_alpha   90.00
_cell.angle_beta   90.00
_cell.angle_gamma   90.00
#
_symmetry.space_group_name_H-M   'P 1'
#
loop_
_entity.id
_entity.type
_entity.pdbx_description
1 polymer ?
#
loop_
_entity_poly.entity_id
_entity_poly.type
_entity_poly.pdbx_seq_one_letter_code
_entity_poly.pdbx_strand_id
1 'polypeptide(L)' 'MQLAIFDLDHTLIPFDSDKAWNQFLIDIDAVEEEHYRENNERFYQDYLNA' A
#
# COMPACT_ATOMS: atom_id res chain seq x y z
N MET A 1 29.95 3.65 15.34
CA MET A 1 28.65 4.34 15.20
C MET A 1 27.57 3.27 15.21
N GLN A 2 26.52 3.42 16.03
CA GLN A 2 25.43 2.45 16.10
C GLN A 2 24.20 3.04 15.44
N LEU A 3 23.73 2.40 14.37
CA LEU A 3 22.54 2.77 13.60
C LEU A 3 21.60 1.57 13.58
N ALA A 4 20.33 1.81 13.86
CA ALA A 4 19.26 0.84 13.66
C ALA A 4 18.28 1.40 12.63
N ILE A 5 17.84 0.56 11.70
CA ILE A 5 16.86 0.88 10.67
C ILE A 5 15.65 -0.01 10.93
N PHE A 6 14.48 0.60 10.92
CA PHE A 6 13.22 -0.10 11.04
C PHE A 6 12.44 0.12 9.75
N ASP A 7 11.78 -0.93 9.32
CA ASP A 7 10.75 -0.86 8.30
C ASP A 7 9.53 -0.09 8.84
N LEU A 8 8.65 0.38 7.96
CA LEU A 8 7.49 1.17 8.34
C LEU A 8 6.27 0.28 8.60
N ASP A 9 5.76 -0.35 7.54
CA ASP A 9 4.51 -1.12 7.56
C ASP A 9 4.67 -2.37 8.43
N HIS A 10 3.66 -2.64 9.25
CA HIS A 10 3.65 -3.75 10.20
C HIS A 10 4.85 -3.81 11.18
N THR A 11 5.71 -2.78 11.20
CA THR A 11 6.86 -2.66 12.09
C THR A 11 6.71 -1.46 13.02
N LEU A 12 6.64 -0.24 12.47
CA LEU A 12 6.40 0.99 13.24
C LEU A 12 4.91 1.35 13.31
N ILE A 13 4.14 0.97 12.29
CA ILE A 13 2.68 1.19 12.24
C ILE A 13 1.95 -0.15 12.02
N PRO A 14 0.74 -0.33 12.59
CA PRO A 14 0.05 -1.63 12.56
C PRO A 14 -0.77 -1.87 11.28
N PHE A 15 -0.52 -1.11 10.21
CA PHE A 15 -1.25 -1.19 8.95
C PHE A 15 -0.32 -0.94 7.75
N ASP A 16 -0.81 -1.29 6.57
CA ASP A 16 -0.18 -1.06 5.27
C ASP A 16 -0.46 0.37 4.80
N SER A 17 0.60 1.20 4.73
CA SER A 17 0.51 2.61 4.40
C SER A 17 0.10 2.88 2.95
N ASP A 18 0.57 2.06 2.00
CA ASP A 18 0.22 2.19 0.58
C ASP A 18 -1.28 1.95 0.35
N LYS A 19 -1.82 0.91 0.97
CA LYS A 19 -3.26 0.60 0.94
C LYS A 19 -4.08 1.73 1.58
N ALA A 20 -3.67 2.21 2.74
CA ALA A 20 -4.38 3.28 3.45
C ALA A 20 -4.39 4.59 2.66
N TRP A 21 -3.27 4.93 2.02
CA TRP A 21 -3.15 6.12 1.18
C TRP A 21 -4.02 6.03 -0.07
N ASN A 22 -4.02 4.88 -0.76
CA ASN A 22 -4.87 4.66 -1.92
C ASN A 22 -6.36 4.75 -1.56
N GLN A 23 -6.77 4.21 -0.40
CA GLN A 23 -8.15 4.34 0.06
C GLN A 23 -8.53 5.81 0.30
N PHE A 24 -7.66 6.58 0.94
CA PHE A 24 -7.90 8.01 1.14
C PHE A 24 -8.12 8.76 -0.18
N LEU A 25 -7.32 8.47 -1.22
CA LEU A 25 -7.45 9.10 -2.53
C LEU A 25 -8.78 8.76 -3.22
N ILE A 26 -9.26 7.52 -3.05
CA ILE A 26 -10.57 7.09 -3.54
C ILE A 26 -11.68 7.85 -2.77
N ASP A 27 -11.57 7.91 -1.45
CA ASP A 27 -12.59 8.53 -0.59
C ASP A 27 -12.80 10.02 -0.88
N ILE A 28 -11.78 10.72 -1.40
CA ILE A 28 -11.86 12.14 -1.78
C ILE A 28 -12.13 12.36 -3.28
N ASP A 29 -12.48 11.32 -4.03
CA ASP A 29 -12.70 11.34 -5.48
C ASP A 29 -11.49 11.87 -6.28
N ALA A 30 -10.26 11.75 -5.74
CA ALA A 30 -9.05 12.17 -6.44
C ALA A 30 -8.60 11.16 -7.50
N VAL A 31 -9.07 9.91 -7.39
CA VAL A 31 -8.73 8.80 -8.29
C VAL A 31 -9.94 7.88 -8.54
N GLU A 32 -9.95 7.21 -9.69
CA GLU A 32 -11.02 6.26 -10.04
C GLU A 32 -10.84 4.91 -9.32
N GLU A 33 -11.84 4.52 -8.51
CA GLU A 33 -11.79 3.30 -7.68
C GLU A 33 -11.53 2.03 -8.50
N GLU A 34 -12.20 1.88 -9.65
CA GLU A 34 -12.12 0.69 -10.50
C GLU A 34 -10.68 0.46 -10.99
N HIS A 35 -10.02 1.52 -11.46
CA HIS A 35 -8.63 1.48 -11.91
C HIS A 35 -7.67 1.06 -10.80
N TYR A 36 -7.89 1.53 -9.57
CA TYR A 36 -7.04 1.21 -8.43
C TYR A 36 -7.25 -0.21 -7.92
N ARG A 37 -8.49 -0.71 -7.94
CA ARG A 37 -8.80 -2.09 -7.56
C ARG A 37 -8.13 -3.10 -8.50
N GLU A 38 -8.19 -2.85 -9.80
CA GLU A 38 -7.55 -3.70 -10.82
C GLU A 38 -6.03 -3.72 -10.67
N ASN A 39 -5.42 -2.54 -10.48
CA ASN A 39 -3.98 -2.44 -10.29
C ASN A 39 -3.53 -3.13 -9.00
N ASN A 40 -4.27 -2.95 -7.89
CA ASN A 40 -3.94 -3.58 -6.62
C ASN A 40 -4.02 -5.11 -6.70
N GLU A 41 -5.05 -5.64 -7.37
CA GLU A 41 -5.15 -7.08 -7.64
C GLU A 41 -3.97 -7.55 -8.51
N ARG A 42 -3.63 -6.83 -9.58
CA ARG A 42 -2.47 -7.17 -10.42
C ARG A 42 -1.18 -7.20 -9.61
N PHE A 43 -0.89 -6.17 -8.82
CA PHE A 43 0.34 -6.12 -8.02
C PHE A 43 0.40 -7.22 -6.96
N TYR A 44 -0.75 -7.55 -6.34
CA TYR A 44 -0.83 -8.67 -5.40
C TYR A 44 -0.55 -10.01 -6.09
N GLN A 45 -1.11 -10.24 -7.28
CA GLN A 45 -0.82 -11.44 -8.08
C GLN A 45 0.64 -11.48 -8.54
N ASP A 46 1.21 -10.36 -8.96
CA ASP A 46 2.63 -10.28 -9.33
C ASP A 46 3.54 -10.63 -8.16
N TYR A 47 3.20 -10.18 -6.93
CA TYR A 47 3.93 -10.55 -5.72
C TYR A 47 3.85 -12.05 -5.40
N LEU A 48 2.69 -12.67 -5.57
CA LEU A 48 2.52 -14.12 -5.32
C LEU A 48 3.26 -14.99 -6.35
N ASN A 49 3.47 -14.48 -7.56
CA ASN A 49 4.12 -15.19 -8.66
C ASN A 49 5.63 -14.92 -8.76
N ALA A 50 6.20 -14.11 -7.86
CA ALA A 50 7.62 -13.77 -7.77
C ALA A 50 8.38 -14.74 -6.84
#